data_AF-Q0G0F9-F1
#
_entry.id   AF-Q0G0F9-F1
#
_cell.length_a   1.000
_cell.length_b   1.000
_cell.length_c   1.000
_cell.angle_alpha   90.00
_cell.angle_beta   90.00
_cell.angle_gamma   90.00
#
_symmetry.space_group_name_H-M   'P 1'
#
loop_
_entity.id
_entity.type
_entity.pdbx_description
1 polymer ?
#
loop_
_entity_poly.entity_id
_entity_poly.type
_entity_poly.pdbx_seq_one_letter_code
_entity_poly.pdbx_strand_id
1 'polypeptide(L)'
;MIPVVLLALVATVSSASVEAVEFSPERCAEILYEELQGKPAEAFAAIKPLRDVAKGGDERLPGQFIIDPPSERRQGNARDAIRIAADLAKGQGRPSWVSSANSRWIIDRLVTDLSDFMGQDLSPYLCGGVESYVVTLRGYLDQVSTGSGRSLEEIKEAQIERTRGTIEAAHTVMRPVPTPRYAPDLRPIAVIEVPSERYHGFALRRGRDDIRLVLPAAQNARSTVYGPRIDPDLPLKQKVERALDSDEARFKAIDDLLAAAVAGGFVNEVSAIKRASNATEPFMPPVLAKLAEANQILTDDEVRISDALTRGRLAAALSDIEILDYVARAADEEADPLVAQIEATFDAILEARRAALIEAGG
;
A
#
# COMPACT_ATOMS: atom_id res chain seq x y z
N MET A 1 -11.68 12.98 93.26
CA MET A 1 -10.49 13.79 92.96
C MET A 1 -9.31 12.84 92.82
N ILE A 2 -8.96 12.49 91.58
CA ILE A 2 -7.84 11.60 91.23
C ILE A 2 -7.06 12.36 90.14
N PRO A 3 -5.75 12.62 90.29
CA PRO A 3 -4.99 13.31 89.26
C PRO A 3 -4.58 12.34 88.15
N VAL A 4 -4.85 12.74 86.92
CA VAL A 4 -4.40 12.09 85.69
C VAL A 4 -2.92 12.46 85.49
N VAL A 5 -2.04 11.46 85.55
CA VAL A 5 -0.62 11.58 85.20
C VAL A 5 -0.48 11.32 83.71
N LEU A 6 -0.13 12.34 82.94
CA LEU A 6 0.17 12.26 81.51
C LEU A 6 1.64 11.82 81.36
N LEU A 7 1.88 10.56 80.97
CA LEU A 7 3.20 10.08 80.57
C LEU A 7 3.48 10.52 79.13
N ALA A 8 4.47 11.40 78.93
CA ALA A 8 5.00 11.73 77.62
C ALA A 8 5.97 10.63 77.15
N LEU A 9 5.56 9.84 76.17
CA LEU A 9 6.41 8.89 75.48
C LEU A 9 7.25 9.66 74.44
N VAL A 10 8.52 9.92 74.75
CA VAL A 10 9.48 10.49 73.77
C VAL A 10 9.97 9.33 72.90
N ALA A 11 9.41 9.20 71.70
CA ALA A 11 9.94 8.33 70.67
C ALA A 11 11.18 8.98 70.06
N THR A 12 12.36 8.48 70.41
CA THR A 12 13.61 8.77 69.71
C THR A 12 13.55 8.13 68.33
N VAL A 13 13.21 8.93 67.31
CA VAL A 13 13.37 8.54 65.91
C VAL A 13 14.87 8.61 65.61
N SER A 14 15.54 7.45 65.62
CA SER A 14 16.88 7.32 65.07
C SER A 14 16.80 7.60 63.58
N SER A 15 17.31 8.76 63.17
CA SER A 15 17.61 9.08 61.78
C SER A 15 18.69 8.13 61.29
N ALA A 16 18.29 7.01 60.70
CA ALA A 16 19.18 6.24 59.85
C ALA A 16 19.50 7.13 58.64
N SER A 17 20.73 7.63 58.58
CA SER A 17 21.26 8.28 57.39
C SER A 17 21.21 7.26 56.26
N VAL A 18 20.21 7.39 55.38
CA VAL A 18 20.27 6.74 54.07
C VAL A 18 21.44 7.41 53.37
N GLU A 19 22.59 6.74 53.33
CA GLU A 19 23.68 7.13 52.44
C GLU A 19 23.09 7.15 51.03
N ALA A 20 22.87 8.36 50.51
CA ALA A 20 22.48 8.54 49.13
C ALA A 20 23.63 7.98 48.30
N VAL A 21 23.39 6.87 47.60
CA VAL A 21 24.35 6.32 46.65
C VAL A 21 24.61 7.42 45.63
N GLU A 22 25.80 8.00 45.67
CA GLU A 22 26.19 9.06 44.74
C GLU A 22 26.38 8.41 43.36
N PHE A 23 25.59 8.85 42.39
CA PHE A 23 25.67 8.35 41.02
C PHE A 23 27.08 8.61 40.45
N SER A 24 27.79 7.54 40.06
CA SER A 24 29.09 7.63 39.38
C SER A 24 28.93 7.31 37.89
N PRO A 25 29.19 8.28 36.99
CA PRO A 25 29.19 8.06 35.54
C PRO A 25 30.21 7.00 35.11
N GLU A 26 31.39 6.97 35.74
CA GLU A 26 32.45 6.00 35.48
C GLU A 26 31.98 4.59 35.83
N ARG A 27 31.30 4.43 36.97
CA ARG A 27 30.75 3.15 37.39
C ARG A 27 29.64 2.67 36.44
N CYS A 28 28.77 3.56 35.99
CA CYS A 28 27.78 3.22 34.98
C CYS A 28 28.45 2.75 33.68
N ALA A 29 29.52 3.42 33.25
CA ALA A 29 30.25 3.04 32.03
C ALA A 29 30.90 1.66 32.13
N GLU A 30 31.50 1.31 33.26
CA GLU A 30 32.06 -0.04 33.50
C GLU A 30 30.98 -1.13 33.41
N ILE A 31 29.86 -0.94 34.12
CA ILE A 31 28.77 -1.93 34.16
C ILE A 31 28.13 -2.05 32.78
N LEU A 32 27.88 -0.93 32.10
CA LEU A 32 27.36 -0.95 30.73
C LEU A 32 28.31 -1.67 29.78
N TYR A 33 29.62 -1.41 29.86
CA TYR A 33 30.60 -2.10 29.03
C TYR A 33 30.56 -3.62 29.22
N GLU A 34 30.44 -4.09 30.45
CA GLU A 34 30.27 -5.52 30.76
C GLU A 34 28.94 -6.08 30.22
N GLU A 35 27.83 -5.39 30.45
CA GLU A 35 26.48 -5.79 29.99
C GLU A 35 26.37 -5.84 28.46
N LEU A 36 27.06 -4.94 27.73
CA LEU A 36 27.10 -4.95 26.27
C LEU A 36 27.71 -6.25 25.71
N GLN A 37 28.62 -6.90 26.44
CA GLN A 37 29.21 -8.18 26.01
C GLN A 37 28.25 -9.37 26.17
N GLY A 38 27.11 -9.19 26.83
CA GLY A 38 26.09 -10.21 27.03
C GLY A 38 25.01 -10.21 25.96
N LYS A 39 23.75 -10.04 26.38
CA LYS A 39 22.56 -10.09 25.49
C LYS A 39 22.65 -9.15 24.28
N PRO A 40 23.14 -7.90 24.39
CA PRO A 40 23.25 -7.01 23.23
C PRO A 40 24.22 -7.55 22.16
N ALA A 41 25.36 -8.13 22.56
CA ALA A 41 26.30 -8.76 21.65
C ALA A 41 25.71 -10.02 20.97
N GLU A 42 24.97 -10.85 21.72
CA GLU A 42 24.25 -12.00 21.17
C GLU A 42 23.19 -11.58 20.14
N ALA A 43 22.40 -10.55 20.47
CA ALA A 43 21.39 -10.00 19.57
C ALA A 43 22.01 -9.40 18.30
N PHE A 44 23.13 -8.69 18.43
CA PHE A 44 23.88 -8.14 17.30
C PHE A 44 24.48 -9.26 16.41
N ALA A 45 25.05 -10.31 17.01
CA ALA A 45 25.62 -11.43 16.28
C ALA A 45 24.58 -12.18 15.42
N ALA A 46 23.31 -12.20 15.85
CA ALA A 46 22.20 -12.80 15.11
C ALA A 46 21.79 -12.03 13.83
N ILE A 47 22.21 -10.77 13.67
CA ILE A 47 21.91 -9.96 12.46
C ILE A 47 22.59 -10.55 11.22
N LYS A 48 23.84 -11.01 11.35
CA LYS A 48 24.63 -11.50 10.21
C LYS A 48 23.96 -12.66 9.45
N PRO A 49 23.55 -13.77 10.08
CA PRO A 49 22.89 -14.85 9.35
C PRO A 49 21.57 -14.42 8.70
N LEU A 50 20.81 -13.50 9.31
CA LEU A 50 19.56 -12.99 8.74
C LEU A 50 19.79 -12.18 7.45
N ARG A 51 20.88 -11.41 7.36
CA ARG A 51 21.26 -10.71 6.13
C ARG A 51 21.57 -11.64 4.97
N ASP A 52 22.09 -12.83 5.25
CA ASP A 52 22.38 -13.82 4.22
C ASP A 52 21.10 -14.54 3.75
N VAL A 53 20.17 -14.82 4.66
CA VAL A 53 18.85 -15.38 4.33
C VAL A 53 18.02 -14.43 3.46
N ALA A 54 18.03 -13.13 3.76
CA ALA A 54 17.28 -12.11 3.02
C ALA A 54 17.67 -11.96 1.53
N LYS A 55 18.79 -12.56 1.11
CA LYS A 55 19.22 -12.56 -0.30
C LYS A 55 18.45 -13.58 -1.15
N GLY A 56 17.84 -14.59 -0.54
CA GLY A 56 17.01 -15.59 -1.23
C GLY A 56 15.68 -14.97 -1.65
N GLY A 57 15.41 -14.95 -2.95
CA GLY A 57 14.09 -14.56 -3.48
C GLY A 57 13.23 -15.78 -3.79
N ASP A 58 11.94 -15.56 -3.93
CA ASP A 58 10.98 -16.53 -4.45
C ASP A 58 11.11 -16.64 -5.97
N GLU A 59 11.76 -17.71 -6.43
CA GLU A 59 11.96 -17.99 -7.86
C GLU A 59 10.65 -18.14 -8.65
N ARG A 60 9.53 -18.34 -7.94
CA ARG A 60 8.18 -18.40 -8.52
C ARG A 60 7.67 -17.05 -9.00
N LEU A 61 8.29 -15.94 -8.56
CA LEU A 61 7.90 -14.60 -8.94
C LEU A 61 8.64 -14.15 -10.21
N PRO A 62 7.94 -13.49 -11.15
CA PRO A 62 8.48 -13.16 -12.48
C PRO A 62 9.60 -12.11 -12.48
N GLY A 63 9.89 -11.44 -11.37
CA GLY A 63 10.95 -10.41 -11.29
C GLY A 63 10.56 -9.04 -11.85
N GLN A 64 9.39 -8.92 -12.49
CA GLN A 64 8.83 -7.71 -13.07
C GLN A 64 7.31 -7.85 -13.18
N PHE A 65 6.61 -6.76 -13.47
CA PHE A 65 5.18 -6.86 -13.80
C PHE A 65 4.97 -7.67 -15.08
N ILE A 66 3.96 -8.52 -15.06
CA ILE A 66 3.46 -9.26 -16.22
C ILE A 66 2.76 -8.27 -17.17
N ILE A 67 1.96 -7.37 -16.60
CA ILE A 67 1.22 -6.34 -17.33
C ILE A 67 1.65 -4.97 -16.85
N ASP A 68 2.33 -4.24 -17.75
CA ASP A 68 2.81 -2.90 -17.46
C ASP A 68 1.67 -1.98 -17.00
N PRO A 69 1.81 -1.32 -15.84
CA PRO A 69 0.80 -0.39 -15.37
C PRO A 69 0.67 0.79 -16.32
N PRO A 70 -0.56 1.26 -16.60
CA PRO A 70 -0.77 2.40 -17.48
C PRO A 70 -0.04 3.63 -16.92
N SER A 71 0.56 4.43 -17.80
CA SER A 71 1.38 5.62 -17.48
C SER A 71 0.59 6.82 -16.91
N GLU A 72 -0.57 6.56 -16.32
CA GLU A 72 -1.42 7.55 -15.70
C GLU A 72 -0.77 8.14 -14.44
N ARG A 73 -0.93 9.45 -14.25
CA ARG A 73 -0.43 10.13 -13.06
C ARG A 73 -1.25 9.72 -11.83
N ARG A 74 -0.73 8.79 -11.03
CA ARG A 74 -1.30 8.38 -9.74
C ARG A 74 -0.77 9.26 -8.59
N GLN A 75 -1.58 9.42 -7.55
CA GLN A 75 -1.23 10.21 -6.35
C GLN A 75 -1.60 9.44 -5.08
N GLY A 76 -0.95 9.79 -3.96
CA GLY A 76 -1.18 9.19 -2.65
C GLY A 76 -1.01 7.67 -2.64
N ASN A 77 -1.89 6.98 -1.92
CA ASN A 77 -1.86 5.53 -1.72
C ASN A 77 -1.76 4.71 -3.01
N ALA A 78 -2.35 5.17 -4.12
CA ALA A 78 -2.26 4.46 -5.41
C ALA A 78 -0.86 4.51 -6.02
N ARG A 79 -0.07 5.54 -5.73
CA ARG A 79 1.34 5.62 -6.12
C ARG A 79 2.20 4.73 -5.22
N ASP A 80 1.90 4.71 -3.93
CA ASP A 80 2.59 3.86 -2.96
C ASP A 80 2.34 2.37 -3.22
N ALA A 81 1.11 1.99 -3.58
CA ALA A 81 0.75 0.64 -4.01
C ALA A 81 1.61 0.16 -5.19
N ILE A 82 1.77 0.99 -6.24
CA ILE A 82 2.65 0.64 -7.37
C ILE A 82 4.09 0.47 -6.89
N ARG A 83 4.60 1.40 -6.07
CA ARG A 83 5.99 1.36 -5.61
C ARG A 83 6.25 0.05 -4.85
N ILE A 84 5.39 -0.28 -3.89
CA ILE A 84 5.48 -1.50 -3.09
C ILE A 84 5.40 -2.73 -4.00
N ALA A 85 4.42 -2.77 -4.90
CA ALA A 85 4.26 -3.88 -5.83
C ALA A 85 5.47 -4.04 -6.77
N ALA A 86 6.04 -2.94 -7.26
CA ALA A 86 7.22 -2.94 -8.12
C ALA A 86 8.47 -3.40 -7.37
N ASP A 87 8.65 -2.94 -6.12
CA ASP A 87 9.75 -3.35 -5.27
C ASP A 87 9.66 -4.85 -4.91
N LEU A 88 8.45 -5.37 -4.68
CA LEU A 88 8.20 -6.78 -4.42
C LEU A 88 8.37 -7.66 -5.67
N ALA A 89 7.87 -7.21 -6.82
CA ALA A 89 8.03 -7.89 -8.10
C ALA A 89 9.53 -7.99 -8.46
N LYS A 90 10.25 -6.86 -8.43
CA LYS A 90 11.70 -6.80 -8.68
C LYS A 90 12.51 -7.55 -7.62
N GLY A 91 12.06 -7.46 -6.37
CA GLY A 91 12.61 -8.18 -5.25
C GLY A 91 12.36 -9.68 -5.34
N GLN A 92 11.44 -10.16 -6.18
CA GLN A 92 10.98 -11.55 -6.16
C GLN A 92 10.60 -11.97 -4.72
N GLY A 93 9.84 -11.15 -3.99
CA GLY A 93 9.47 -11.47 -2.62
C GLY A 93 10.59 -11.29 -1.59
N ARG A 94 11.77 -10.80 -1.98
CA ARG A 94 12.79 -10.37 -1.02
C ARG A 94 12.29 -9.18 -0.21
N PRO A 95 12.78 -9.02 1.04
CA PRO A 95 12.49 -7.83 1.82
C PRO A 95 12.79 -6.56 1.03
N SER A 96 11.89 -5.59 1.13
CA SER A 96 11.95 -4.32 0.38
C SER A 96 13.29 -3.58 0.48
N TRP A 97 14.02 -3.72 1.60
CA TRP A 97 15.31 -3.08 1.77
C TRP A 97 16.39 -3.67 0.88
N VAL A 98 16.27 -4.92 0.44
CA VAL A 98 17.23 -5.58 -0.45
C VAL A 98 17.11 -5.07 -1.88
N SER A 99 15.88 -4.79 -2.33
CA SER A 99 15.61 -4.34 -3.70
C SER A 99 16.03 -2.89 -3.96
N SER A 100 16.10 -2.06 -2.92
CA SER A 100 16.49 -0.65 -3.00
C SER A 100 17.95 -0.41 -2.60
N ALA A 101 18.72 0.26 -3.47
CA ALA A 101 20.12 0.58 -3.20
C ALA A 101 20.30 1.52 -2.00
N ASN A 102 19.38 2.46 -1.82
CA ASN A 102 19.39 3.38 -0.67
C ASN A 102 19.11 2.62 0.63
N SER A 103 18.09 1.77 0.63
CA SER A 103 17.72 0.98 1.82
C SER A 103 18.84 0.00 2.22
N ARG A 104 19.49 -0.64 1.24
CA ARG A 104 20.70 -1.46 1.50
C ARG A 104 21.81 -0.66 2.16
N TRP A 105 22.09 0.54 1.65
CA TRP A 105 23.10 1.42 2.25
C TRP A 105 22.74 1.83 3.68
N ILE A 106 21.46 2.14 3.96
CA ILE A 106 21.02 2.47 5.33
C ILE A 106 21.21 1.28 6.27
N ILE A 107 20.79 0.07 5.88
CA ILE A 107 21.00 -1.14 6.69
C ILE A 107 22.48 -1.41 6.92
N ASP A 108 23.31 -1.31 5.88
CA ASP A 108 24.75 -1.50 6.00
C ASP A 108 25.34 -0.46 6.97
N ARG A 109 24.90 0.80 6.87
CA ARG A 109 25.34 1.87 7.77
C ARG A 109 24.89 1.63 9.20
N LEU A 110 23.65 1.20 9.42
CA LEU A 110 23.13 0.85 10.75
C LEU A 110 23.94 -0.27 11.39
N VAL A 111 24.25 -1.32 10.63
CA VAL A 111 25.06 -2.45 11.12
C VAL A 111 26.49 -2.01 11.43
N THR A 112 27.08 -1.13 10.61
CA THR A 112 28.40 -0.55 10.91
C THR A 112 28.37 0.33 12.15
N ASP A 113 27.40 1.23 12.28
CA ASP A 113 27.28 2.12 13.44
C ASP A 113 27.07 1.30 14.73
N LEU A 114 26.24 0.26 14.68
CA LEU A 114 26.07 -0.69 15.78
C LEU A 114 27.38 -1.43 16.10
N SER A 115 28.09 -1.92 15.09
CA SER A 115 29.39 -2.58 15.28
C SER A 115 30.39 -1.65 15.94
N ASP A 116 30.44 -0.38 15.53
CA ASP A 116 31.33 0.63 16.06
C ASP A 116 30.97 0.95 17.51
N PHE A 117 29.67 1.03 17.85
CA PHE A 117 29.19 1.23 19.22
C PHE A 117 29.51 0.04 20.13
N MET A 118 29.25 -1.18 19.68
CA MET A 118 29.53 -2.41 20.44
C MET A 118 31.03 -2.68 20.60
N GLY A 119 31.85 -2.16 19.69
CA GLY A 119 33.30 -2.30 19.71
C GLY A 119 34.06 -1.16 20.40
N GLN A 120 33.36 -0.20 21.04
CA GLN A 120 34.03 0.89 21.74
C GLN A 120 34.80 0.37 22.95
N ASP A 121 36.03 0.87 23.12
CA ASP A 121 36.78 0.68 24.36
C ASP A 121 36.06 1.36 25.52
N LEU A 122 36.27 0.85 26.73
CA LEU A 122 35.75 1.44 27.96
C LEU A 122 36.11 2.94 28.03
N SER A 123 35.08 3.78 28.09
CA SER A 123 35.24 5.23 28.26
C SER A 123 34.27 5.75 29.33
N PRO A 124 34.64 6.78 30.11
CA PRO A 124 33.75 7.38 31.11
C PRO A 124 32.42 7.92 30.55
N TYR A 125 32.35 8.13 29.24
CA TYR A 125 31.20 8.72 28.56
C TYR A 125 30.24 7.68 27.96
N LEU A 126 30.56 6.37 28.05
CA LEU A 126 29.79 5.30 27.40
C LEU A 126 28.31 5.26 27.83
N CYS A 127 28.03 5.57 29.10
CA CYS A 127 26.67 5.59 29.65
C CYS A 127 25.85 6.83 29.18
N GLY A 128 26.52 7.85 28.64
CA GLY A 128 25.92 9.09 28.17
C GLY A 128 25.36 8.99 26.74
N GLY A 129 24.16 9.54 26.51
CA GLY A 129 23.63 9.73 25.15
C GLY A 129 23.12 8.48 24.42
N VAL A 130 23.21 7.28 25.02
CA VAL A 130 22.77 6.01 24.41
C VAL A 130 21.31 6.05 23.96
N GLU A 131 20.40 6.63 24.75
CA GLU A 131 18.99 6.77 24.34
C GLU A 131 18.83 7.62 23.08
N SER A 132 19.50 8.77 23.03
CA SER A 132 19.45 9.65 21.85
C SER A 132 20.06 8.97 20.63
N TYR A 133 21.12 8.18 20.83
CA TYR A 133 21.74 7.39 19.78
C TYR A 133 20.78 6.33 19.24
N VAL A 134 20.17 5.51 20.10
CA VAL A 134 19.19 4.49 19.71
C VAL A 134 17.97 5.10 19.02
N VAL A 135 17.46 6.24 19.51
CA VAL A 135 16.37 6.98 18.84
C VAL A 135 16.76 7.41 17.43
N THR A 136 18.00 7.87 17.23
CA THR A 136 18.50 8.26 15.92
C THR A 136 18.57 7.05 14.98
N LEU A 137 19.09 5.92 15.46
CA LEU A 137 19.17 4.69 14.68
C LEU A 137 17.78 4.13 14.32
N ARG A 138 16.82 4.18 15.25
CA ARG A 138 15.41 3.82 14.98
C ARG A 138 14.84 4.68 13.86
N GLY A 139 15.10 5.99 13.87
CA GLY A 139 14.68 6.88 12.79
C GLY A 139 15.23 6.52 11.41
N TYR A 140 16.43 5.92 11.33
CA TYR A 140 16.95 5.36 10.08
C TYR A 140 16.31 4.02 9.73
N LEU A 141 16.05 3.16 10.71
CA LEU A 141 15.40 1.87 10.50
C LEU A 141 13.95 2.05 9.99
N ASP A 142 13.23 3.04 10.53
CA ASP A 142 11.88 3.43 10.10
C ASP A 142 11.82 3.91 8.63
N GLN A 143 12.93 4.43 8.10
CA GLN A 143 13.01 4.81 6.67
C GLN A 143 13.14 3.59 5.75
N VAL A 144 13.60 2.47 6.31
CA VAL A 144 13.87 1.24 5.57
C VAL A 144 12.69 0.27 5.64
N SER A 145 12.03 0.18 6.79
CA SER A 145 10.80 -0.59 6.91
C SER A 145 9.74 0.03 5.99
N THR A 146 9.18 -0.76 5.09
CA THR A 146 8.20 -0.31 4.10
C THR A 146 6.85 -0.08 4.77
N GLY A 147 6.76 0.99 5.56
CA GLY A 147 5.54 1.40 6.23
C GLY A 147 5.22 0.50 7.42
N SER A 148 5.05 1.10 8.60
CA SER A 148 4.33 0.46 9.70
C SER A 148 3.07 -0.23 9.14
N GLY A 149 2.79 -1.50 9.47
CA GLY A 149 1.69 -2.27 8.86
C GLY A 149 0.32 -1.57 8.79
N ARG A 150 0.09 -0.58 9.67
CA ARG A 150 -1.08 0.32 9.62
C ARG A 150 -1.21 1.11 8.30
N SER A 151 -0.12 1.57 7.69
CA SER A 151 -0.15 2.22 6.38
C SER A 151 -0.36 1.23 5.23
N LEU A 152 0.05 -0.03 5.40
CA LEU A 152 -0.04 -1.03 4.34
C LEU A 152 -1.48 -1.51 4.13
N GLU A 153 -2.24 -1.71 5.20
CA GLU A 153 -3.68 -1.98 5.11
C GLU A 153 -4.45 -0.83 4.45
N GLU A 154 -4.14 0.43 4.80
CA GLU A 154 -4.73 1.61 4.14
C GLU A 154 -4.39 1.69 2.65
N ILE A 155 -3.17 1.27 2.26
CA ILE A 155 -2.75 1.19 0.86
C ILE A 155 -3.48 0.04 0.14
N LYS A 156 -3.63 -1.11 0.79
CA LYS A 156 -4.36 -2.28 0.28
C LYS A 156 -5.83 -1.96 0.04
N GLU A 157 -6.52 -1.36 1.01
CA GLU A 157 -7.92 -0.92 0.88
C GLU A 157 -8.09 0.09 -0.25
N ALA A 158 -7.21 1.09 -0.34
CA ALA A 158 -7.24 2.07 -1.42
C ALA A 158 -7.02 1.42 -2.80
N GLN A 159 -6.14 0.42 -2.88
CA GLN A 159 -5.90 -0.33 -4.11
C GLN A 159 -7.10 -1.22 -4.46
N ILE A 160 -7.78 -1.85 -3.50
CA ILE A 160 -9.01 -2.62 -3.73
C ILE A 160 -10.07 -1.73 -4.39
N GLU A 161 -10.34 -0.55 -3.85
CA GLU A 161 -11.37 0.35 -4.42
C GLU A 161 -10.97 0.84 -5.81
N ARG A 162 -9.67 1.12 -6.03
CA ARG A 162 -9.16 1.44 -7.36
C ARG A 162 -9.39 0.30 -8.34
N THR A 163 -9.01 -0.93 -7.99
CA THR A 163 -9.15 -2.11 -8.84
C THR A 163 -10.63 -2.38 -9.16
N ARG A 164 -11.55 -2.18 -8.21
CA ARG A 164 -13.00 -2.21 -8.50
C ARG A 164 -13.40 -1.19 -9.56
N GLY A 165 -12.93 0.05 -9.42
CA GLY A 165 -13.20 1.13 -10.38
C GLY A 165 -12.68 0.83 -11.80
N THR A 166 -11.48 0.26 -11.92
CA THR A 166 -10.91 -0.11 -13.23
C THR A 166 -11.58 -1.33 -13.85
N ILE A 167 -11.98 -2.32 -13.05
CA ILE A 167 -12.82 -3.44 -13.49
C ILE A 167 -14.17 -2.93 -14.02
N GLU A 168 -14.84 -2.02 -13.30
CA GLU A 168 -16.12 -1.46 -13.74
C GLU A 168 -15.98 -0.65 -15.04
N ALA A 169 -14.90 0.12 -15.17
CA ALA A 169 -14.58 0.85 -16.39
C ALA A 169 -14.34 -0.09 -17.57
N ALA A 170 -13.63 -1.21 -17.36
CA ALA A 170 -13.41 -2.25 -18.37
C ALA A 170 -14.74 -2.91 -18.78
N HIS A 171 -15.58 -3.30 -17.84
CA HIS A 171 -16.90 -3.86 -18.16
C HIS A 171 -17.77 -2.87 -18.94
N THR A 172 -17.70 -1.58 -18.63
CA THR A 172 -18.50 -0.55 -19.30
C THR A 172 -18.17 -0.44 -20.78
N VAL A 173 -16.89 -0.49 -21.15
CA VAL A 173 -16.48 -0.46 -22.58
C VAL A 173 -16.72 -1.78 -23.28
N MET A 174 -16.69 -2.90 -22.55
CA MET A 174 -16.97 -4.24 -23.08
C MET A 174 -18.46 -4.58 -23.18
N ARG A 175 -19.37 -3.67 -22.79
CA ARG A 175 -20.81 -3.94 -22.89
C ARG A 175 -21.19 -4.16 -24.35
N PRO A 176 -21.95 -5.21 -24.67
CA PRO A 176 -22.47 -5.39 -26.01
C PRO A 176 -23.29 -4.16 -26.39
N VAL A 177 -23.06 -3.65 -27.60
CA VAL A 177 -23.81 -2.51 -28.12
C VAL A 177 -25.30 -2.86 -28.03
N PRO A 178 -26.13 -2.03 -27.36
CA PRO A 178 -27.54 -2.33 -27.25
C PRO A 178 -28.10 -2.47 -28.67
N THR A 179 -28.70 -3.62 -28.96
CA THR A 179 -29.40 -3.81 -30.23
C THR A 179 -30.41 -2.68 -30.37
N PRO A 180 -30.51 -2.04 -31.56
CA PRO A 180 -31.47 -0.97 -31.76
C PRO A 180 -32.84 -1.53 -31.44
N ARG A 181 -33.42 -1.12 -30.30
CA ARG A 181 -34.84 -1.31 -30.05
C ARG A 181 -35.52 -0.45 -31.10
N TYR A 182 -36.38 -1.04 -31.92
CA TYR A 182 -37.24 -0.30 -32.83
C TYR A 182 -37.79 0.92 -32.09
N ALA A 183 -37.50 2.11 -32.61
CA ALA A 183 -38.10 3.32 -32.08
C ALA A 183 -39.62 3.10 -32.15
N PRO A 184 -40.37 3.30 -31.06
CA PRO A 184 -41.82 3.15 -31.11
C PRO A 184 -42.37 4.01 -32.25
N ASP A 185 -43.20 3.42 -33.10
CA ASP A 185 -43.74 4.04 -34.33
C ASP A 185 -44.44 5.38 -34.07
N LEU A 186 -44.86 5.61 -32.83
CA LEU A 186 -45.50 6.81 -32.36
C LEU A 186 -44.63 7.45 -31.28
N ARG A 187 -43.76 8.38 -31.69
CA ARG A 187 -43.44 9.50 -30.79
C ARG A 187 -44.62 10.45 -30.91
N PRO A 188 -45.50 10.61 -29.90
CA PRO A 188 -46.33 11.79 -29.88
C PRO A 188 -45.36 12.96 -29.86
N ILE A 189 -45.28 13.69 -30.97
CA ILE A 189 -44.74 15.03 -30.96
C ILE A 189 -45.71 15.77 -30.07
N ALA A 190 -45.39 15.86 -28.78
CA ALA A 190 -45.96 16.88 -27.94
C ALA A 190 -45.46 18.17 -28.57
N VAL A 191 -46.25 18.71 -29.50
CA VAL A 191 -46.17 20.11 -29.88
C VAL A 191 -46.50 20.84 -28.58
N ILE A 192 -45.46 21.11 -27.81
CA ILE A 192 -45.55 22.11 -26.77
C ILE A 192 -45.74 23.38 -27.57
N GLU A 193 -46.98 23.83 -27.69
CA GLU A 193 -47.30 25.20 -28.07
C GLU A 193 -46.67 26.08 -27.00
N VAL A 194 -45.39 26.40 -27.17
CA VAL A 194 -44.75 27.44 -26.37
C VAL A 194 -45.33 28.74 -26.90
N PRO A 195 -46.02 29.55 -26.08
CA PRO A 195 -46.41 30.89 -26.48
C PRO A 195 -45.16 31.62 -26.98
N SER A 196 -45.23 32.15 -28.20
CA SER A 196 -44.10 32.77 -28.91
C SER A 196 -43.49 34.00 -28.21
N GLU A 197 -44.02 34.39 -27.06
CA GLU A 197 -43.60 35.58 -26.30
C GLU A 197 -42.35 35.37 -25.42
N ARG A 198 -41.77 34.16 -25.36
CA ARG A 198 -40.52 33.89 -24.59
C ARG A 198 -39.29 33.56 -25.45
N TYR A 199 -39.32 33.83 -26.75
CA TYR A 199 -38.10 33.82 -27.56
C TYR A 199 -37.29 35.10 -27.32
N HIS A 200 -36.43 35.09 -26.31
CA HIS A 200 -35.29 36.00 -26.32
C HIS A 200 -34.35 35.57 -27.44
N GLY A 201 -34.28 36.43 -28.46
CA GLY A 201 -33.78 36.12 -29.79
C GLY A 201 -32.31 35.71 -29.85
N PHE A 202 -32.03 34.82 -30.80
CA PHE A 202 -30.70 34.65 -31.34
C PHE A 202 -30.31 35.94 -32.09
N ALA A 203 -29.42 36.74 -31.52
CA ALA A 203 -28.87 37.90 -32.20
C ALA A 203 -27.74 37.45 -33.13
N LEU A 204 -28.03 37.36 -34.44
CA LEU A 204 -27.01 37.24 -35.47
C LEU A 204 -26.20 38.55 -35.54
N ARG A 205 -25.05 38.60 -34.89
CA ARG A 205 -24.13 39.73 -35.00
C ARG A 205 -23.25 39.53 -36.24
N ARG A 206 -23.53 40.30 -37.29
CA ARG A 206 -22.80 40.25 -38.57
C ARG A 206 -21.42 40.91 -38.40
N GLY A 207 -20.41 40.11 -38.03
CA GLY A 207 -19.00 40.47 -38.16
C GLY A 207 -18.50 40.20 -39.58
N ARG A 208 -17.62 41.05 -40.10
CA ARG A 208 -17.35 41.16 -41.54
C ARG A 208 -16.73 39.91 -42.20
N ASP A 209 -16.20 38.92 -41.48
CA ASP A 209 -15.60 37.72 -42.09
C ASP A 209 -15.70 36.42 -41.26
N ASP A 210 -16.67 36.27 -40.34
CA ASP A 210 -16.85 34.98 -39.61
C ASP A 210 -18.27 34.88 -39.01
N ILE A 211 -19.09 33.91 -39.44
CA ILE A 211 -20.36 33.60 -38.76
C ILE A 211 -20.03 32.74 -37.54
N ARG A 212 -19.82 33.38 -36.40
CA ARG A 212 -19.72 32.68 -35.11
C ARG A 212 -21.09 32.63 -34.44
N LEU A 213 -21.59 31.42 -34.24
CA LEU A 213 -22.67 31.14 -33.29
C LEU A 213 -22.18 31.46 -31.88
N VAL A 214 -22.46 32.66 -31.40
CA VAL A 214 -22.25 33.01 -30.00
C VAL A 214 -23.44 32.44 -29.24
N LEU A 215 -23.26 31.28 -28.59
CA LEU A 215 -24.20 30.85 -27.56
C LEU A 215 -24.16 31.90 -26.44
N PRO A 216 -25.29 32.50 -26.06
CA PRO A 216 -25.33 33.28 -24.83
C PRO A 216 -24.92 32.35 -23.70
N ALA A 217 -23.94 32.77 -22.89
CA ALA A 217 -23.55 32.06 -21.69
C ALA A 217 -24.82 31.83 -20.86
N ALA A 218 -25.24 30.58 -20.75
CA ALA A 218 -26.40 30.20 -19.97
C ALA A 218 -26.10 30.44 -18.49
N GLN A 219 -26.41 31.64 -18.01
CA GLN A 219 -26.50 31.91 -16.59
C GLN A 219 -27.71 31.14 -16.06
N ASN A 220 -27.42 30.11 -15.26
CA ASN A 220 -28.34 29.45 -14.34
C ASN A 220 -29.54 28.69 -14.94
N ALA A 221 -29.35 28.03 -16.08
CA ALA A 221 -30.22 26.90 -16.41
C ALA A 221 -29.79 25.72 -15.53
N ARG A 222 -30.51 25.47 -14.43
CA ARG A 222 -30.63 24.11 -13.88
C ARG A 222 -30.89 23.21 -15.08
N SER A 223 -29.94 22.34 -15.43
CA SER A 223 -30.15 21.39 -16.51
C SER A 223 -31.34 20.54 -16.10
N THR A 224 -32.51 20.85 -16.65
CA THR A 224 -33.59 19.89 -16.73
C THR A 224 -33.05 18.80 -17.62
N VAL A 225 -32.50 17.77 -16.98
CA VAL A 225 -32.01 16.56 -17.62
C VAL A 225 -33.16 16.01 -18.43
N TYR A 226 -33.13 16.24 -19.75
CA TYR A 226 -34.01 15.56 -20.69
C TYR A 226 -33.54 14.11 -20.77
N GLY A 227 -33.99 13.33 -19.80
CA GLY A 227 -33.94 11.88 -19.76
C GLY A 227 -35.31 11.35 -19.32
N PRO A 228 -35.60 10.06 -19.53
CA PRO A 228 -36.79 9.46 -18.95
C PRO A 228 -36.82 9.77 -17.45
N ARG A 229 -37.98 10.19 -16.93
CA ARG A 229 -38.18 10.33 -15.47
C ARG A 229 -37.80 8.99 -14.86
N ILE A 230 -36.67 8.95 -14.15
CA ILE A 230 -36.27 7.77 -13.39
C ILE A 230 -37.36 7.62 -12.34
N ASP A 231 -38.08 6.50 -12.40
CA ASP A 231 -39.13 6.17 -11.46
C ASP A 231 -38.54 6.24 -10.03
N PRO A 232 -39.04 7.13 -9.15
CA PRO A 232 -38.50 7.26 -7.80
C PRO A 232 -38.70 5.99 -6.96
N ASP A 233 -39.60 5.10 -7.38
CA ASP A 233 -39.85 3.80 -6.75
C ASP A 233 -38.98 2.67 -7.33
N LEU A 234 -38.16 2.95 -8.36
CA LEU A 234 -37.20 1.97 -8.85
C LEU A 234 -36.13 1.77 -7.76
N PRO A 235 -35.90 0.53 -7.28
CA PRO A 235 -34.84 0.28 -6.32
C PRO A 235 -33.52 0.73 -6.94
N LEU A 236 -32.77 1.56 -6.20
CA LEU A 236 -31.42 1.95 -6.59
C LEU A 236 -30.65 0.68 -6.92
N LYS A 237 -30.11 0.59 -8.13
CA LYS A 237 -29.32 -0.56 -8.56
C LYS A 237 -28.17 -0.70 -7.57
N GLN A 238 -28.24 -1.70 -6.70
CA GLN A 238 -27.18 -1.96 -5.72
C GLN A 238 -25.89 -2.18 -6.49
N LYS A 239 -24.86 -1.39 -6.17
CA LYS A 239 -23.51 -1.63 -6.67
C LYS A 239 -23.13 -3.00 -6.14
N VAL A 240 -22.93 -3.97 -7.03
CA VAL A 240 -22.46 -5.29 -6.61
C VAL A 240 -21.02 -5.10 -6.15
N GLU A 241 -20.83 -5.05 -4.84
CA GLU A 241 -19.49 -5.01 -4.26
C GLU A 241 -18.79 -6.32 -4.60
N ARG A 242 -17.76 -6.22 -5.44
CA ARG A 242 -16.91 -7.35 -5.77
C ARG A 242 -15.86 -7.45 -4.67
N ALA A 243 -15.92 -8.52 -3.88
CA ALA A 243 -14.83 -8.88 -2.98
C ALA A 243 -13.56 -9.10 -3.83
N LEU A 244 -12.44 -8.53 -3.43
CA LEU A 244 -11.13 -8.69 -4.10
C LEU A 244 -10.02 -9.04 -3.10
N ASP A 245 -10.42 -9.37 -1.87
CA ASP A 245 -9.51 -9.51 -0.73
C ASP A 245 -8.76 -10.85 -0.76
N SER A 246 -9.37 -11.89 -1.36
CA SER A 246 -8.78 -13.22 -1.51
C SER A 246 -8.22 -13.49 -2.91
N ASP A 247 -7.27 -14.43 -2.98
CA ASP A 247 -6.70 -14.96 -4.24
C ASP A 247 -7.79 -15.50 -5.16
N GLU A 248 -8.74 -16.27 -4.62
CA GLU A 248 -9.87 -16.83 -5.38
C GLU A 248 -10.74 -15.72 -6.01
N ALA A 249 -10.95 -14.63 -5.29
CA ALA A 249 -11.75 -13.52 -5.77
C ALA A 249 -11.03 -12.72 -6.86
N ARG A 250 -9.71 -12.52 -6.72
CA ARG A 250 -8.85 -11.93 -7.77
C ARG A 250 -8.81 -12.81 -9.01
N PHE A 251 -8.63 -14.12 -8.83
CA PHE A 251 -8.65 -15.10 -9.92
C PHE A 251 -9.97 -15.07 -10.69
N LYS A 252 -11.10 -15.15 -9.97
CA LYS A 252 -12.43 -15.04 -10.57
C LYS A 252 -12.65 -13.70 -11.27
N ALA A 253 -12.09 -12.61 -10.76
CA ALA A 253 -12.20 -11.31 -11.40
C ALA A 253 -11.51 -11.27 -12.76
N ILE A 254 -10.37 -11.96 -12.91
CA ILE A 254 -9.69 -12.11 -14.20
C ILE A 254 -10.57 -12.92 -15.17
N ASP A 255 -11.12 -14.05 -14.73
CA ASP A 255 -12.00 -14.88 -15.56
C ASP A 255 -13.24 -14.11 -16.04
N ASP A 256 -13.89 -13.36 -15.15
CA ASP A 256 -15.07 -12.55 -15.50
C ASP A 256 -14.73 -11.44 -16.51
N LEU A 257 -13.55 -10.82 -16.40
CA LEU A 257 -13.09 -9.81 -17.36
C LEU A 257 -12.86 -10.42 -18.75
N LEU A 258 -12.20 -11.58 -18.80
CA LEU A 258 -11.94 -12.29 -20.06
C LEU A 258 -13.25 -12.80 -20.68
N ALA A 259 -14.16 -13.36 -19.87
CA ALA A 259 -15.48 -13.79 -20.32
C ALA A 259 -16.30 -12.62 -20.87
N ALA A 260 -16.24 -11.44 -20.24
CA ALA A 260 -16.89 -10.24 -20.75
C ALA A 260 -16.28 -9.77 -22.09
N ALA A 261 -14.96 -9.88 -22.26
CA ALA A 261 -14.30 -9.55 -23.52
C ALA A 261 -14.74 -10.49 -24.66
N VAL A 262 -14.87 -11.79 -24.37
CA VAL A 262 -15.40 -12.79 -25.33
C VAL A 262 -16.87 -12.52 -25.64
N ALA A 263 -17.71 -12.31 -24.63
CA ALA A 263 -19.15 -12.05 -24.81
C ALA A 263 -19.42 -10.72 -25.57
N GLY A 264 -18.55 -9.73 -25.40
CA GLY A 264 -18.58 -8.48 -26.17
C GLY A 264 -18.08 -8.61 -27.60
N GLY A 265 -17.54 -9.77 -28.00
CA GLY A 265 -16.99 -10.01 -29.34
C GLY A 265 -15.62 -9.38 -29.56
N PHE A 266 -14.91 -9.00 -28.50
CA PHE A 266 -13.58 -8.38 -28.58
C PHE A 266 -12.44 -9.40 -28.68
N VAL A 267 -12.70 -10.66 -28.30
CA VAL A 267 -11.75 -11.78 -28.32
C VAL A 267 -12.43 -13.00 -28.94
N ASN A 268 -11.73 -13.70 -29.84
CA ASN A 268 -12.22 -14.95 -30.43
C ASN A 268 -12.07 -16.14 -29.45
N GLU A 269 -13.18 -16.82 -29.17
CA GLU A 269 -13.27 -17.94 -28.21
C GLU A 269 -12.33 -19.11 -28.55
N VAL A 270 -12.17 -19.43 -29.84
CA VAL A 270 -11.30 -20.51 -30.33
C VAL A 270 -9.82 -20.27 -29.98
N SER A 271 -9.41 -19.00 -29.96
CA SER A 271 -8.03 -18.64 -29.66
C SER A 271 -7.76 -18.60 -28.15
N ALA A 272 -8.78 -18.34 -27.33
CA ALA A 272 -8.70 -18.40 -25.87
C ALA A 272 -8.51 -19.86 -25.38
N ILE A 273 -9.25 -20.81 -25.94
CA ILE A 273 -9.19 -22.24 -25.54
C ILE A 273 -7.83 -22.88 -25.89
N LYS A 274 -7.26 -22.58 -27.06
CA LYS A 274 -5.96 -23.14 -27.46
C LYS A 274 -4.78 -22.68 -26.59
N ARG A 275 -4.87 -21.51 -25.95
CA ARG A 275 -3.75 -20.95 -25.16
C ARG A 275 -3.77 -21.31 -23.69
N ALA A 276 -4.94 -21.50 -23.09
CA ALA A 276 -5.05 -22.08 -21.75
C ALA A 276 -4.34 -23.46 -21.65
N SER A 277 -4.18 -24.17 -22.78
CA SER A 277 -3.44 -25.43 -22.89
C SER A 277 -1.92 -25.29 -22.95
N ASN A 278 -1.37 -24.10 -23.27
CA ASN A 278 0.07 -23.89 -23.51
C ASN A 278 0.76 -23.05 -22.43
N ALA A 279 0.01 -22.40 -21.55
CA ALA A 279 0.51 -21.39 -20.61
C ALA A 279 0.59 -21.87 -19.16
N THR A 280 0.70 -23.19 -18.93
CA THR A 280 1.00 -23.70 -17.60
C THR A 280 2.49 -23.52 -17.34
N GLU A 281 2.89 -22.36 -16.83
CA GLU A 281 4.16 -22.26 -16.10
C GLU A 281 3.91 -22.80 -14.68
N PRO A 282 4.33 -24.05 -14.37
CA PRO A 282 3.92 -24.74 -13.14
C PRO A 282 4.50 -24.12 -11.86
N PHE A 283 5.32 -23.09 -11.99
CA PHE A 283 6.03 -22.48 -10.87
C PHE A 283 5.40 -21.17 -10.39
N MET A 284 4.50 -20.52 -11.13
CA MET A 284 3.94 -19.23 -10.69
C MET A 284 2.75 -19.38 -9.72
N PRO A 285 2.55 -18.40 -8.83
CA PRO A 285 1.33 -18.29 -8.05
C PRO A 285 0.07 -18.21 -8.94
N PRO A 286 -1.09 -18.74 -8.50
CA PRO A 286 -2.27 -18.91 -9.37
C PRO A 286 -2.77 -17.63 -10.05
N VAL A 287 -2.84 -16.51 -9.30
CA VAL A 287 -3.30 -15.22 -9.83
C VAL A 287 -2.32 -14.69 -10.89
N LEU A 288 -1.01 -14.77 -10.63
CA LEU A 288 0.03 -14.32 -11.56
C LEU A 288 0.10 -15.22 -12.81
N ALA A 289 0.00 -16.53 -12.65
CA ALA A 289 -0.10 -17.46 -13.77
C ALA A 289 -1.29 -17.13 -14.68
N LYS A 290 -2.44 -16.80 -14.06
CA LYS A 290 -3.64 -16.40 -14.79
C LYS A 290 -3.51 -15.05 -15.49
N LEU A 291 -2.81 -14.11 -14.89
CA LEU A 291 -2.48 -12.83 -15.53
C LEU A 291 -1.51 -13.01 -16.70
N ALA A 292 -0.57 -13.95 -16.63
CA ALA A 292 0.31 -14.29 -17.74
C ALA A 292 -0.48 -14.85 -18.94
N GLU A 293 -1.44 -15.74 -18.69
CA GLU A 293 -2.40 -16.20 -19.71
C GLU A 293 -3.16 -15.03 -20.33
N ALA A 294 -3.70 -14.13 -19.50
CA ALA A 294 -4.45 -12.97 -19.96
C ALA A 294 -3.59 -12.00 -20.78
N ASN A 295 -2.32 -11.81 -20.40
CA ASN A 295 -1.40 -10.92 -21.10
C ASN A 295 -1.09 -11.39 -22.53
N GLN A 296 -1.03 -12.71 -22.76
CA GLN A 296 -0.89 -13.25 -24.12
C GLN A 296 -2.07 -12.87 -25.02
N ILE A 297 -3.28 -12.70 -24.48
CA ILE A 297 -4.45 -12.23 -25.23
C ILE A 297 -4.31 -10.74 -25.60
N LEU A 298 -3.71 -9.94 -24.71
CA LEU A 298 -3.51 -8.50 -24.92
C LEU A 298 -2.42 -8.16 -25.95
N THR A 299 -1.35 -8.98 -26.00
CA THR A 299 -0.11 -8.67 -26.73
C THR A 299 0.01 -9.38 -28.07
N ASP A 300 -0.61 -10.56 -28.24
CA ASP A 300 -0.49 -11.34 -29.47
C ASP A 300 -1.28 -10.71 -30.63
N ASP A 301 -0.61 -10.51 -31.76
CA ASP A 301 -1.17 -9.88 -32.96
C ASP A 301 -2.29 -10.71 -33.62
N GLU A 302 -2.33 -12.04 -33.45
CA GLU A 302 -3.37 -12.88 -34.08
C GLU A 302 -4.73 -12.83 -33.35
N VAL A 303 -4.73 -12.47 -32.07
CA VAL A 303 -5.94 -12.46 -31.19
C VAL A 303 -6.22 -11.06 -30.66
N ARG A 304 -5.48 -10.09 -31.18
CA ARG A 304 -5.44 -8.73 -30.68
C ARG A 304 -6.83 -8.13 -30.63
N ILE A 305 -7.21 -7.67 -29.44
CA ILE A 305 -8.41 -6.86 -29.22
C ILE A 305 -8.31 -5.65 -30.15
N SER A 306 -9.14 -5.60 -31.20
CA SER A 306 -9.04 -4.60 -32.27
C SER A 306 -9.33 -3.17 -31.77
N ASP A 307 -10.25 -3.03 -30.81
CA ASP A 307 -10.55 -1.76 -30.18
C ASP A 307 -9.47 -1.35 -29.16
N ALA A 308 -8.78 -0.25 -29.47
CA ALA A 308 -7.73 0.30 -28.63
C ALA A 308 -8.25 0.78 -27.26
N LEU A 309 -9.49 1.28 -27.20
CA LEU A 309 -10.09 1.73 -25.94
C LEU A 309 -10.34 0.54 -25.00
N THR A 310 -10.98 -0.51 -25.52
CA THR A 310 -11.21 -1.75 -24.76
C THR A 310 -9.90 -2.39 -24.32
N ARG A 311 -8.91 -2.49 -25.21
CA ARG A 311 -7.59 -3.04 -24.87
C ARG A 311 -6.93 -2.27 -23.73
N GLY A 312 -6.92 -0.93 -23.80
CA GLY A 312 -6.34 -0.08 -22.76
C GLY A 312 -7.05 -0.22 -21.41
N ARG A 313 -8.39 -0.31 -21.40
CA ARG A 313 -9.17 -0.50 -20.16
C ARG A 313 -8.99 -1.88 -19.56
N LEU A 314 -8.93 -2.92 -20.39
CA LEU A 314 -8.70 -4.30 -19.92
C LEU A 314 -7.29 -4.45 -19.36
N ALA A 315 -6.26 -3.92 -20.04
CA ALA A 315 -4.89 -3.92 -19.54
C ALA A 315 -4.77 -3.17 -18.21
N ALA A 316 -5.41 -2.01 -18.08
CA ALA A 316 -5.43 -1.25 -16.82
C ALA A 316 -6.09 -2.02 -15.68
N ALA A 317 -7.21 -2.72 -15.93
CA ALA A 317 -7.89 -3.52 -14.92
C ALA A 317 -7.05 -4.73 -14.48
N LEU A 318 -6.44 -5.45 -15.44
CA LEU A 318 -5.59 -6.61 -15.13
C LEU A 318 -4.31 -6.20 -14.41
N SER A 319 -3.67 -5.10 -14.79
CA SER A 319 -2.51 -4.55 -14.08
C SER A 319 -2.86 -4.09 -12.66
N ASP A 320 -4.03 -3.49 -12.44
CA ASP A 320 -4.46 -3.11 -11.08
C ASP A 320 -4.81 -4.33 -10.21
N ILE A 321 -5.24 -5.47 -10.80
CA ILE A 321 -5.35 -6.76 -10.10
C ILE A 321 -3.96 -7.30 -9.74
N GLU A 322 -2.99 -7.20 -10.65
CA GLU A 322 -1.60 -7.60 -10.39
C GLU A 322 -0.97 -6.82 -9.24
N ILE A 323 -1.09 -5.48 -9.27
CA ILE A 323 -0.61 -4.60 -8.19
C ILE A 323 -1.28 -4.99 -6.86
N LEU A 324 -2.60 -5.24 -6.88
CA LEU A 324 -3.32 -5.65 -5.68
C LEU A 324 -2.82 -7.00 -5.14
N ASP A 325 -2.51 -7.97 -6.01
CA ASP A 325 -1.96 -9.26 -5.61
C ASP A 325 -0.61 -9.10 -4.87
N TYR A 326 0.27 -8.27 -5.39
CA TYR A 326 1.54 -7.97 -4.72
C TYR A 326 1.35 -7.22 -3.40
N VAL A 327 0.46 -6.22 -3.34
CA VAL A 327 0.20 -5.48 -2.10
C VAL A 327 -0.45 -6.36 -1.04
N ALA A 328 -1.36 -7.26 -1.44
CA ALA A 328 -1.98 -8.21 -0.52
C ALA A 328 -0.93 -9.16 0.10
N ARG A 329 0.02 -9.66 -0.70
CA ARG A 329 1.12 -10.48 -0.19
C ARG A 329 2.03 -9.72 0.75
N ALA A 330 2.37 -8.47 0.44
CA ALA A 330 3.16 -7.64 1.33
C ALA A 330 2.47 -7.45 2.68
N ALA A 331 1.13 -7.36 2.70
CA ALA A 331 0.34 -7.23 3.92
C ALA A 331 0.28 -8.53 4.73
N ASP A 332 0.31 -9.68 4.06
CA ASP A 332 0.29 -11.00 4.69
C ASP A 332 1.71 -11.46 5.13
N GLU A 333 2.77 -10.77 4.68
CA GLU A 333 4.15 -11.09 5.03
C GLU A 333 4.43 -10.70 6.49
N GLU A 334 4.97 -11.65 7.26
CA GLU A 334 5.39 -11.42 8.63
C GLU A 334 6.50 -10.36 8.67
N ALA A 335 6.60 -9.61 9.78
CA ALA A 335 7.60 -8.56 9.93
C ALA A 335 9.01 -9.07 9.58
N ASP A 336 9.77 -8.27 8.83
CA ASP A 336 11.10 -8.66 8.36
C ASP A 336 12.00 -9.07 9.55
N PRO A 337 12.48 -10.33 9.58
CA PRO A 337 13.24 -10.84 10.71
C PRO A 337 14.54 -10.06 10.94
N LEU A 338 15.16 -9.48 9.90
CA LEU A 338 16.33 -8.65 10.07
C LEU A 338 16.00 -7.35 10.80
N VAL A 339 14.93 -6.68 10.39
CA VAL A 339 14.48 -5.42 11.01
C VAL A 339 14.10 -5.68 12.46
N ALA A 340 13.33 -6.74 12.72
CA ALA A 340 12.98 -7.17 14.08
C ALA A 340 14.22 -7.48 14.94
N GLN A 341 15.25 -8.10 14.37
CA GLN A 341 16.49 -8.38 15.10
C GLN A 341 17.32 -7.12 15.39
N ILE A 342 17.32 -6.14 14.49
CA ILE A 342 17.95 -4.83 14.73
C ILE A 342 17.20 -4.11 15.86
N GLU A 343 15.86 -4.13 15.86
CA GLU A 343 15.05 -3.58 16.95
C GLU A 343 15.34 -4.28 18.29
N ALA A 344 15.42 -5.62 18.28
CA ALA A 344 15.78 -6.39 19.48
C ALA A 344 17.17 -6.03 20.00
N THR A 345 18.12 -5.71 19.11
CA THR A 345 19.45 -5.23 19.50
C THR A 345 19.36 -3.85 20.15
N PHE A 346 18.54 -2.94 19.62
CA PHE A 346 18.29 -1.64 20.24
C PHE A 346 17.68 -1.78 21.64
N ASP A 347 16.68 -2.65 21.80
CA ASP A 347 16.05 -2.90 23.09
C ASP A 347 17.03 -3.50 24.09
N ALA A 348 17.85 -4.47 23.68
CA ALA A 348 18.89 -5.04 24.53
C ALA A 348 19.90 -3.99 25.01
N ILE A 349 20.33 -3.06 24.14
CA ILE A 349 21.22 -1.95 24.52
C ILE A 349 20.56 -1.04 25.55
N LEU A 350 19.28 -0.69 25.38
CA LEU A 350 18.55 0.15 26.32
C LEU A 350 18.32 -0.55 27.67
N GLU A 351 18.07 -1.86 27.66
CA GLU A 351 17.98 -2.66 28.88
C GLU A 351 19.31 -2.74 29.62
N ALA A 352 20.42 -2.99 28.92
CA ALA A 352 21.78 -2.98 29.48
C ALA A 352 22.09 -1.63 30.13
N ARG A 353 21.76 -0.52 29.46
CA ARG A 353 21.91 0.81 30.05
C ARG A 353 21.04 1.01 31.30
N ARG A 354 19.79 0.54 31.28
CA ARG A 354 18.91 0.66 32.45
C ARG A 354 19.47 -0.11 33.64
N ALA A 355 19.97 -1.32 33.42
CA ALA A 355 20.64 -2.11 34.46
C ALA A 355 21.87 -1.38 35.02
N ALA A 356 22.72 -0.87 34.13
CA ALA A 356 23.91 -0.11 34.52
C ALA A 356 23.60 1.16 35.33
N LEU A 357 22.52 1.88 34.99
CA LEU A 357 22.08 3.05 35.75
C LEU A 357 21.64 2.66 37.17
N ILE A 358 20.81 1.62 37.30
CA ILE A 358 20.31 1.14 38.60
C ILE A 358 21.48 0.71 39.51
N GLU A 359 22.44 -0.03 38.96
CA GLU A 359 23.58 -0.52 39.73
C GLU A 359 24.60 0.58 40.07
N ALA A 360 24.68 1.63 39.25
CA ALA A 360 25.52 2.80 39.51
C ALA A 360 24.87 3.82 40.49
N GLY A 361 23.68 3.54 41.03
CA GLY A 361 22.99 4.40 41.99
C GLY A 361 22.08 5.45 41.36
N GLY A 362 21.66 5.26 40.11
CA GLY A 362 20.77 6.15 39.35
C GLY A 362 19.30 5.73 39.32
#